data_AF-A0AAU9ZGQ1-F1
#
_entry.id   AF-A0AAU9ZGQ1-F1
#
_cell.length_a   1.000
_cell.length_b   1.000
_cell.length_c   1.000
_cell.angle_alpha   90.00
_cell.angle_beta   90.00
_cell.angle_gamma   90.00
#
_symmetry.space_group_name_H-M   'P 1'
#
loop_
_entity.id
_entity.type
_entity.pdbx_description
1 polymer ?
#
loop_
_entity_poly.entity_id
_entity_poly.type
_entity_poly.pdbx_seq_one_letter_code
_entity_poly.pdbx_strand_id
1 'polypeptide(L)'
;MFVLVEMVDTVRIPPWQFERKLNDSIAEELNKKLANKVVYNVGLCICLFDITKLEDAYVFPGDGASHTKVHFRYVVFHPFLDEILIGKIKGCSPEGVHVSLGFFDDILIPPESLQQPAKFDETEQVWVWEYETEEGAHDLYMDTGEEIRFRVVDESFVDTSPTGPSSAEAASSSEEPPKKEAPYTLVGSISEPGLGLLSWWTSN
;
A
#
# COMPACT_ATOMS: atom_id res chain seq x y z
N MET A 1 1.85 -10.33 6.59
CA MET A 1 1.89 -9.06 5.84
C MET A 1 2.63 -9.14 4.52
N PHE A 2 3.77 -9.83 4.41
CA PHE A 2 4.49 -9.98 3.13
C PHE A 2 4.36 -11.40 2.56
N VAL A 3 4.22 -11.49 1.24
CA VAL A 3 4.16 -12.75 0.49
C VAL A 3 5.20 -12.75 -0.63
N LEU A 4 5.67 -13.94 -0.99
CA LEU A 4 6.50 -14.14 -2.18
C LEU A 4 5.62 -14.47 -3.37
N VAL A 5 5.76 -13.69 -4.44
CA VAL A 5 4.99 -13.89 -5.67
C VAL A 5 5.94 -14.31 -6.78
N GLU A 6 5.65 -15.46 -7.39
CA GLU A 6 6.34 -15.94 -8.58
C GLU A 6 5.80 -15.23 -9.82
N MET A 7 6.68 -14.55 -10.53
CA MET A 7 6.35 -13.79 -11.74
C MET A 7 7.30 -14.12 -12.88
N VAL A 8 6.81 -13.90 -14.10
CA VAL A 8 7.59 -14.07 -15.32
C VAL A 8 7.55 -12.76 -16.10
N ASP A 9 8.72 -12.25 -16.45
CA ASP A 9 8.84 -11.00 -17.21
C ASP A 9 9.94 -11.11 -18.26
N THR A 10 9.82 -10.33 -19.33
CA THR A 10 10.87 -10.20 -20.34
C THR A 10 11.61 -8.90 -20.13
N VAL A 11 12.86 -9.01 -19.69
CA VAL A 11 13.70 -7.88 -19.33
C VAL A 11 14.58 -7.51 -20.53
N ARG A 12 14.54 -6.24 -20.90
CA ARG A 12 15.39 -5.66 -21.95
C ARG A 12 16.65 -5.08 -21.32
N ILE A 13 17.81 -5.67 -21.61
CA ILE A 13 19.11 -5.17 -21.16
C ILE A 13 19.79 -4.41 -22.30
N PRO A 14 20.09 -3.11 -22.10
CA PRO A 14 20.71 -2.31 -23.13
C PRO A 14 22.20 -2.66 -23.34
N PRO A 15 22.77 -2.41 -24.54
CA PRO A 15 24.13 -2.84 -24.88
C PRO A 15 25.23 -2.27 -24.00
N TRP A 16 25.05 -1.06 -23.46
CA TRP A 16 26.03 -0.43 -22.57
C TRP A 16 26.14 -1.10 -21.20
N GLN A 17 25.21 -1.99 -20.84
CA GLN A 17 25.26 -2.79 -19.60
C GLN A 17 25.85 -4.20 -19.83
N PHE A 18 26.28 -4.53 -21.05
CA PHE A 18 26.82 -5.88 -21.37
C PHE A 18 28.16 -6.18 -20.70
N GLU A 19 28.87 -5.17 -20.20
CA GLU A 19 30.10 -5.35 -19.42
C GLU A 19 29.83 -5.87 -17.99
N ARG A 20 28.58 -5.78 -17.51
CA ARG A 20 28.17 -6.24 -16.17
C ARG A 20 27.61 -7.67 -16.22
N LYS A 21 27.60 -8.34 -15.07
CA LYS A 21 26.96 -9.67 -14.96
C LYS A 21 25.47 -9.55 -15.24
N LEU A 22 24.95 -10.44 -16.09
CA LEU A 22 23.57 -10.42 -16.52
C LEU A 22 22.58 -10.47 -15.34
N ASN A 23 22.86 -11.26 -14.32
CA ASN A 23 22.04 -11.36 -13.11
C ASN A 23 21.91 -10.01 -12.39
N ASP A 24 23.00 -9.24 -12.28
CA ASP A 24 23.01 -7.96 -11.59
C ASP A 24 22.22 -6.91 -12.39
N SER A 25 22.42 -6.89 -13.72
CA SER A 25 21.69 -6.00 -14.62
C SER A 25 20.19 -6.30 -14.61
N ILE A 26 19.80 -7.57 -14.62
CA ILE A 26 18.38 -7.99 -14.55
C ILE A 26 17.76 -7.60 -13.21
N ALA A 27 18.45 -7.85 -12.10
CA ALA A 27 17.94 -7.50 -10.78
C ALA A 27 17.71 -5.98 -10.65
N GLU A 28 18.62 -5.17 -11.20
CA GLU A 28 18.49 -3.72 -11.22
C GLU A 28 17.30 -3.26 -12.07
N GLU A 29 17.13 -3.79 -13.28
CA GLU A 29 16.02 -3.43 -14.18
C GLU A 29 14.66 -3.91 -13.64
N LEU A 30 14.58 -5.08 -13.01
CA LEU A 30 13.36 -5.55 -12.36
C LEU A 30 12.96 -4.65 -11.18
N ASN A 31 13.92 -4.26 -10.33
CA ASN A 31 13.63 -3.34 -9.23
C ASN A 31 13.21 -1.96 -9.74
N LYS A 32 13.86 -1.41 -10.78
CA LYS A 32 13.42 -0.15 -11.42
C LYS A 32 11.99 -0.24 -11.95
N LYS A 33 11.61 -1.40 -12.50
CA LYS A 33 10.30 -1.61 -13.11
C LYS A 33 9.21 -1.84 -12.07
N LEU A 34 9.46 -2.58 -11.00
CA LEU A 34 8.43 -3.07 -10.07
C LEU A 34 8.46 -2.43 -8.68
N ALA A 35 9.58 -1.88 -8.22
CA ALA A 35 9.66 -1.33 -6.87
C ALA A 35 8.67 -0.17 -6.68
N ASN A 36 7.98 -0.19 -5.55
CA ASN A 36 6.96 0.78 -5.16
C ASN A 36 5.81 0.93 -6.18
N LYS A 37 5.49 -0.16 -6.89
CA LYS A 37 4.31 -0.24 -7.75
C LYS A 37 3.32 -1.25 -7.21
N VAL A 38 2.04 -0.90 -7.31
CA VAL A 38 0.94 -1.82 -7.04
C VAL A 38 0.70 -2.65 -8.29
N VAL A 39 0.76 -3.97 -8.15
CA VAL A 39 0.33 -4.92 -9.17
C VAL A 39 -1.09 -5.35 -8.84
N TYR A 40 -2.00 -5.20 -9.81
CA TYR A 40 -3.42 -5.50 -9.65
C TYR A 40 -3.63 -6.96 -9.21
N ASN A 41 -4.50 -7.18 -8.21
CA ASN A 41 -4.76 -8.48 -7.56
C ASN A 41 -3.55 -9.16 -6.91
N VAL A 42 -2.46 -8.43 -6.68
CA VAL A 42 -1.23 -8.98 -6.10
C VAL A 42 -0.75 -8.16 -4.89
N GLY A 43 -0.78 -6.83 -4.98
CA GLY A 43 -0.38 -5.94 -3.88
C GLY A 43 0.78 -5.02 -4.23
N LEU A 44 1.40 -4.41 -3.22
CA LEU A 44 2.50 -3.46 -3.37
C LEU A 44 3.86 -4.18 -3.44
N CYS A 45 4.56 -4.04 -4.57
CA CYS A 45 5.87 -4.63 -4.79
C CYS A 45 6.96 -3.86 -4.03
N ILE A 46 7.73 -4.55 -3.18
CA ILE A 46 8.82 -3.96 -2.38
C ILE A 46 10.16 -4.12 -3.10
N CYS A 47 10.69 -5.35 -3.18
CA CYS A 47 11.96 -5.65 -3.80
C CYS A 47 12.03 -7.08 -4.36
N LEU A 48 12.96 -7.29 -5.29
CA LEU A 48 13.28 -8.61 -5.82
C LEU A 48 13.84 -9.51 -4.71
N PHE A 49 13.28 -10.72 -4.55
CA PHE A 49 13.79 -11.71 -3.61
C PHE A 49 14.92 -12.51 -4.25
N ASP A 50 14.60 -13.25 -5.31
CA ASP A 50 15.59 -14.01 -6.09
C ASP A 50 15.11 -14.28 -7.53
N ILE A 51 16.06 -14.69 -8.37
CA ILE A 51 15.82 -15.13 -9.74
C ILE A 51 15.88 -16.66 -9.75
N THR A 52 14.77 -17.32 -10.06
CA THR A 52 14.66 -18.79 -10.01
C THR A 52 15.12 -19.44 -11.31
N LYS A 53 14.82 -18.82 -12.46
CA LYS A 53 15.20 -19.34 -13.78
C LYS A 53 15.49 -18.20 -14.74
N LEU A 54 16.58 -18.35 -15.48
CA LEU A 54 16.95 -17.48 -16.58
C LEU A 54 16.86 -18.27 -17.89
N GLU A 55 16.10 -17.76 -18.86
CA GLU A 55 16.07 -18.32 -20.22
C GLU A 55 17.18 -17.69 -21.09
N ASP A 56 17.28 -18.14 -22.34
CA ASP A 56 18.26 -17.60 -23.29
C ASP A 56 17.97 -16.13 -23.61
N ALA A 57 19.05 -15.37 -23.84
CA ALA A 57 18.99 -13.97 -24.23
C ALA A 57 18.90 -13.84 -25.75
N TYR A 58 17.83 -13.22 -26.24
CA TYR A 58 17.59 -13.00 -27.67
C TYR A 58 17.84 -11.55 -28.07
N VAL A 59 18.37 -11.33 -29.27
CA VAL A 59 18.51 -10.00 -29.87
C VAL A 59 17.57 -9.92 -31.07
N PHE A 60 16.65 -8.95 -31.04
CA PHE A 60 15.67 -8.78 -32.12
C PHE A 60 16.25 -7.96 -33.27
N PRO A 61 15.92 -8.27 -34.53
CA PRO A 61 16.33 -7.43 -35.67
C PRO A 61 15.81 -6.00 -35.50
N GLY A 62 16.71 -5.01 -35.50
CA GLY A 62 16.38 -3.60 -35.34
C GLY A 62 16.55 -3.04 -33.91
N ASP A 63 16.79 -3.88 -32.90
CA ASP A 63 17.19 -3.46 -31.55
C ASP A 63 18.45 -4.21 -31.11
N GLY A 64 19.51 -3.49 -30.77
CA GLY A 64 20.76 -4.09 -30.31
C GLY A 64 20.69 -4.62 -28.87
N ALA A 65 19.62 -4.37 -28.13
CA ALA A 65 19.45 -4.83 -26.76
C ALA A 65 19.14 -6.33 -26.67
N SER A 66 19.60 -6.95 -25.58
CA SER A 66 19.27 -8.34 -25.29
C SER A 66 17.97 -8.44 -24.50
N HIS A 67 17.09 -9.35 -24.91
CA HIS A 67 15.79 -9.60 -24.30
C HIS A 67 15.83 -10.99 -23.68
N THR A 68 15.70 -11.04 -22.37
CA THR A 68 15.80 -12.30 -21.62
C THR A 68 14.51 -12.52 -20.86
N LYS A 69 13.91 -13.71 -20.98
CA LYS A 69 12.77 -14.09 -20.14
C LYS A 69 13.27 -14.59 -18.79
N VAL A 70 12.73 -14.03 -17.73
CA VAL A 70 13.19 -14.24 -16.35
C VAL A 70 12.01 -14.73 -15.52
N HIS A 71 12.22 -15.82 -14.79
CA HIS A 71 11.32 -16.28 -13.74
C HIS A 71 11.94 -15.87 -12.41
N PHE A 72 11.18 -15.19 -11.56
CA PHE A 72 11.69 -14.62 -10.33
C PHE A 72 10.62 -14.58 -9.25
N ARG A 73 11.07 -14.45 -7.99
CA ARG A 73 10.19 -14.22 -6.84
C ARG A 73 10.38 -12.79 -6.35
N TYR A 74 9.27 -12.13 -6.06
CA TYR A 74 9.28 -10.76 -5.58
C TYR A 74 8.61 -10.68 -4.21
N VAL A 75 9.14 -9.84 -3.33
CA VAL A 75 8.53 -9.56 -2.03
C VAL A 75 7.42 -8.54 -2.24
N VAL A 76 6.19 -8.93 -1.92
CA VAL A 76 5.00 -8.10 -2.07
C VAL A 76 4.32 -7.91 -0.73
N PHE A 77 3.94 -6.67 -0.42
CA PHE A 77 3.06 -6.35 0.70
C PHE A 77 1.62 -6.63 0.30
N HIS A 78 1.06 -7.65 0.93
CA HIS A 78 -0.32 -8.10 0.76
C HIS A 78 -0.72 -8.77 2.08
N PRO A 79 -1.15 -7.99 3.08
CA PRO A 79 -1.66 -8.55 4.32
C PRO A 79 -2.91 -9.38 4.06
N PHE A 80 -3.13 -10.41 4.86
CA PHE A 80 -4.34 -11.21 4.76
C PHE A 80 -5.46 -10.60 5.61
N LEU A 81 -6.71 -10.94 5.28
CA LEU A 81 -7.86 -10.52 6.08
C LEU A 81 -7.75 -11.04 7.51
N ASP A 82 -8.17 -10.23 8.48
CA ASP A 82 -8.03 -10.43 9.92
C ASP A 82 -6.59 -10.38 10.46
N GLU A 83 -5.59 -9.96 9.65
CA GLU A 83 -4.25 -9.71 10.15
C GLU A 83 -4.19 -8.47 11.05
N ILE A 84 -3.52 -8.58 12.20
CA ILE A 84 -3.29 -7.46 13.12
C ILE A 84 -1.98 -6.77 12.78
N LEU A 85 -2.04 -5.46 12.52
CA LEU A 85 -0.89 -4.63 12.17
C LEU A 85 -0.78 -3.45 13.15
N ILE A 86 0.42 -2.87 13.20
CA ILE A 86 0.71 -1.67 13.99
C ILE A 86 1.18 -0.60 13.00
N GLY A 87 0.50 0.54 13.03
CA GLY A 87 0.81 1.69 12.20
C GLY A 87 0.77 2.98 13.01
N LYS A 88 1.01 4.10 12.35
CA LYS A 88 0.91 5.44 12.94
C LYS A 88 -0.26 6.19 12.35
N ILE A 89 -0.98 6.92 13.19
CA ILE A 89 -2.06 7.79 12.72
C ILE A 89 -1.44 8.91 11.87
N LYS A 90 -1.80 8.96 10.59
CA LYS A 90 -1.35 10.03 9.69
C LYS A 90 -2.21 11.28 9.85
N GLY A 91 -3.51 11.06 10.08
CA GLY A 91 -4.50 12.11 10.24
C GLY A 91 -5.89 11.51 10.46
N CYS A 92 -6.81 12.35 10.88
CA CYS A 92 -8.20 11.99 11.09
C CYS A 92 -9.07 12.86 10.17
N SER A 93 -10.13 12.28 9.63
CA SER A 93 -11.15 12.98 8.84
C SER A 93 -12.54 12.51 9.25
N PRO A 94 -13.61 13.19 8.82
CA PRO A 94 -14.99 12.72 9.06
C PRO A 94 -15.25 11.33 8.45
N GLU A 95 -14.49 10.93 7.43
CA GLU A 95 -14.57 9.60 6.79
C GLU A 95 -13.91 8.50 7.63
N GLY A 96 -13.07 8.84 8.61
CA GLY A 96 -12.40 7.89 9.48
C GLY A 96 -10.98 8.30 9.90
N VAL A 97 -10.23 7.33 10.40
CA VAL A 97 -8.83 7.49 10.82
C VAL A 97 -7.92 6.96 9.71
N HIS A 98 -6.99 7.80 9.25
CA HIS A 98 -5.99 7.42 8.23
C HIS A 98 -4.72 6.93 8.92
N VAL A 99 -4.28 5.74 8.56
CA VAL A 99 -3.13 5.06 9.17
C VAL A 99 -2.01 4.88 8.14
N SER A 100 -0.77 5.10 8.56
CA SER A 100 0.43 4.86 7.76
C SER A 100 1.28 3.76 8.38
N LEU A 101 1.78 2.86 7.54
CA LEU A 101 2.82 1.88 7.88
C LEU A 101 4.23 2.37 7.49
N GLY A 102 4.35 3.63 7.07
CA GLY A 102 5.58 4.26 6.62
C GLY A 102 5.85 4.09 5.11
N PHE A 103 5.69 2.88 4.56
CA PHE A 103 5.81 2.63 3.12
C PHE A 103 4.45 2.52 2.40
N PHE A 104 3.36 2.46 3.16
CA PHE A 104 2.00 2.36 2.67
C PHE A 104 1.09 3.23 3.53
N ASP A 105 0.30 4.10 2.88
CA ASP A 105 -0.48 5.16 3.53
C ASP A 105 -1.99 5.06 3.29
N ASP A 106 -2.42 4.23 2.34
CA ASP A 106 -3.83 4.12 1.91
C ASP A 106 -4.59 3.12 2.80
N ILE A 107 -4.57 3.36 4.12
CA ILE A 107 -5.27 2.56 5.13
C ILE A 107 -6.30 3.44 5.84
N LEU A 108 -7.57 3.05 5.76
CA LEU A 108 -8.69 3.76 6.38
C LEU A 108 -9.34 2.90 7.45
N ILE A 109 -9.53 3.45 8.64
CA ILE A 109 -10.40 2.86 9.66
C ILE A 109 -11.71 3.68 9.66
N PRO A 110 -12.81 3.11 9.13
CA PRO A 110 -14.04 3.85 8.99
C PRO A 110 -14.75 3.96 10.35
N PRO A 111 -15.61 4.98 10.54
CA PRO A 111 -16.22 5.29 11.83
C PRO A 111 -17.08 4.15 12.39
N GLU A 112 -17.68 3.34 11.52
CA GLU A 112 -18.48 2.18 11.92
C GLU A 112 -17.64 1.08 12.58
N SER A 113 -16.33 1.08 12.32
CA SER A 113 -15.35 0.12 12.85
C SER A 113 -14.45 0.70 13.95
N LEU A 114 -14.78 1.89 14.46
CA LEU A 114 -14.17 2.46 15.65
C LEU A 114 -14.77 1.87 16.94
N GLN A 115 -14.13 2.16 18.06
CA GLN A 115 -14.62 1.75 19.39
C GLN A 115 -15.83 2.57 19.78
N GLN A 116 -16.92 1.91 20.17
CA GLN A 116 -18.15 2.60 20.58
C GLN A 116 -18.15 2.82 22.09
N PRO A 117 -18.57 4.00 22.59
CA PRO A 117 -18.99 5.21 21.85
C PRO A 117 -17.81 6.03 21.29
N ALA A 118 -17.81 6.32 19.98
CA ALA A 118 -16.85 7.23 19.34
C ALA A 118 -17.54 8.48 18.79
N LYS A 119 -16.86 9.63 18.90
CA LYS A 119 -17.32 10.92 18.40
C LYS A 119 -16.20 11.62 17.65
N PHE A 120 -16.53 12.26 16.54
CA PHE A 120 -15.61 13.12 15.81
C PHE A 120 -15.72 14.56 16.32
N ASP A 121 -14.59 15.18 16.67
CA ASP A 121 -14.51 16.62 16.93
C ASP A 121 -14.09 17.35 15.67
N GLU A 122 -15.00 18.13 15.08
CA GLU A 122 -14.74 18.92 13.88
C GLU A 122 -13.74 20.07 14.12
N THR A 123 -13.62 20.55 15.36
CA THR A 123 -12.75 21.68 15.72
C THR A 123 -11.29 21.24 15.72
N GLU A 124 -11.02 20.09 16.33
CA GLU A 124 -9.68 19.53 16.46
C GLU A 124 -9.32 18.57 15.32
N GLN A 125 -10.33 18.15 14.53
CA GLN A 125 -10.19 17.11 13.49
C GLN A 125 -9.63 15.81 14.06
N VAL A 126 -10.14 15.39 15.22
CA VAL A 126 -9.69 14.20 15.97
C VAL A 126 -10.89 13.32 16.30
N TRP A 127 -10.67 12.01 16.27
CA TRP A 127 -11.63 11.03 16.78
C TRP A 127 -11.40 10.80 18.28
N VAL A 128 -12.48 10.85 19.04
CA VAL A 128 -12.50 10.68 20.49
C VAL A 128 -13.30 9.43 20.83
N TRP A 129 -12.73 8.58 21.67
CA TRP A 129 -13.42 7.45 22.27
C TRP A 129 -13.82 7.80 23.70
N GLU A 130 -15.12 7.75 24.00
CA GLU A 130 -15.67 8.05 25.32
C GLU A 130 -15.74 6.75 26.13
N TYR A 131 -14.79 6.56 27.05
CA TYR A 131 -14.73 5.37 27.90
C TYR A 131 -15.47 5.62 29.22
N GLU A 132 -16.62 4.99 29.40
CA GLU A 132 -17.38 5.06 30.66
C GLU A 132 -16.74 4.19 31.75
N THR A 133 -16.38 4.81 32.86
CA THR A 133 -15.92 4.13 34.09
C THR A 133 -16.85 4.44 35.26
N GLU A 134 -16.71 3.69 36.36
CA GLU A 134 -17.47 3.93 37.60
C GLU A 134 -17.22 5.33 38.21
N GLU A 135 -16.12 6.00 37.86
CA GLU A 135 -15.76 7.35 38.33
C GLU A 135 -16.11 8.47 37.32
N GLY A 136 -16.62 8.14 36.13
CA GLY A 136 -17.03 9.09 35.10
C GLY A 136 -16.68 8.65 33.67
N ALA A 137 -17.06 9.47 32.69
CA ALA A 137 -16.66 9.31 31.29
C ALA A 137 -15.27 9.91 31.06
N HIS A 138 -14.36 9.15 30.47
CA HIS A 138 -13.02 9.57 30.09
C HIS A 138 -12.90 9.65 28.57
N ASP A 139 -12.57 10.84 28.06
CA ASP A 139 -12.34 11.08 26.64
C ASP A 139 -10.91 10.69 26.26
N LEU A 140 -10.78 9.69 25.38
CA LEU A 140 -9.51 9.21 24.85
C LEU A 140 -9.36 9.68 23.41
N TYR A 141 -8.43 10.61 23.20
CA TYR A 141 -8.15 11.22 21.92
C TYR A 141 -7.21 10.36 21.07
N MET A 142 -7.49 10.30 19.77
CA MET A 142 -6.62 9.65 18.78
C MET A 142 -5.73 10.70 18.09
N ASP A 143 -4.61 11.02 18.72
CA ASP A 143 -3.70 12.04 18.22
C ASP A 143 -2.88 11.57 17.00
N THR A 144 -2.53 12.53 16.14
CA THR A 144 -1.68 12.25 14.98
C THR A 144 -0.29 11.81 15.41
N GLY A 145 0.24 10.78 14.75
CA GLY A 145 1.58 10.24 14.99
C GLY A 145 1.66 9.15 16.05
N GLU A 146 0.57 8.90 16.80
CA GLU A 146 0.51 7.82 17.76
C GLU A 146 0.45 6.44 17.10
N GLU A 147 1.00 5.44 17.77
CA GLU A 147 0.98 4.06 17.31
C GLU A 147 -0.36 3.41 17.63
N ILE A 148 -1.04 2.96 16.57
CA ILE A 148 -2.33 2.31 16.63
C ILE A 148 -2.21 0.86 16.14
N ARG A 149 -2.79 -0.06 16.91
CA ARG A 149 -2.96 -1.47 16.53
C ARG A 149 -4.33 -1.64 15.92
N PHE A 150 -4.38 -2.11 14.69
CA PHE A 150 -5.64 -2.33 13.97
C PHE A 150 -5.63 -3.69 13.30
N ARG A 151 -6.83 -4.21 13.03
CA ARG A 151 -7.03 -5.44 12.26
C ARG A 151 -7.47 -5.09 10.85
N VAL A 152 -6.87 -5.70 9.84
CA VAL A 152 -7.30 -5.55 8.44
C VAL A 152 -8.61 -6.33 8.26
N VAL A 153 -9.68 -5.67 7.83
CA VAL A 153 -11.01 -6.31 7.67
C VAL A 153 -11.43 -6.42 6.21
N ASP A 154 -10.94 -5.53 5.36
CA ASP A 154 -11.24 -5.54 3.93
C ASP A 154 -10.08 -4.98 3.12
N GLU A 155 -10.02 -5.35 1.85
CA GLU A 155 -9.05 -4.84 0.89
C GLU A 155 -9.74 -4.56 -0.46
N SER A 156 -9.28 -3.55 -1.17
CA SER A 156 -9.84 -3.22 -2.49
C SER A 156 -8.74 -2.84 -3.48
N PHE A 157 -8.87 -3.38 -4.69
CA PHE A 157 -8.02 -3.06 -5.83
C PHE A 157 -8.85 -2.32 -6.88
N VAL A 158 -8.42 -1.11 -7.21
CA VAL A 158 -9.02 -0.32 -8.28
C VAL A 158 -8.12 -0.36 -9.51
N ASP A 159 -8.67 -0.77 -10.65
CA ASP A 159 -7.93 -0.70 -11.91
C ASP A 159 -7.82 0.77 -12.36
N THR A 160 -6.59 1.29 -12.34
CA THR A 160 -6.26 2.66 -12.73
C THR A 160 -5.89 2.76 -14.22
N SER A 161 -6.24 1.76 -15.02
CA SER A 161 -6.03 1.78 -16.46
C SER A 161 -6.78 2.95 -17.14
N PRO A 162 -6.16 3.64 -18.11
CA PRO A 162 -6.81 4.77 -18.78
C PRO A 162 -8.10 4.34 -19.49
N THR A 163 -9.23 4.93 -19.10
CA THR A 163 -10.51 4.68 -19.76
C THR A 163 -10.68 5.62 -20.96
N GLY A 164 -10.35 5.13 -22.15
CA GLY A 164 -10.53 5.85 -23.42
C GLY A 164 -9.25 6.45 -24.00
N PRO A 165 -9.29 6.93 -25.26
CA PRO A 165 -8.12 7.53 -25.88
C PRO A 165 -7.75 8.81 -25.15
N SER A 166 -6.54 8.84 -24.58
CA SER A 166 -5.93 10.06 -24.04
C SER A 166 -5.57 11.01 -25.19
N SER A 167 -6.57 11.67 -25.76
CA SER A 167 -6.33 12.78 -26.68
C SER A 167 -5.71 13.93 -25.89
N ALA A 168 -4.46 14.25 -26.19
CA ALA A 168 -3.78 15.45 -25.72
C ALA A 168 -4.47 16.78 -26.12
N GLU A 169 -5.59 16.71 -26.83
CA GLU A 169 -6.40 17.84 -27.30
C GLU A 169 -7.61 18.16 -26.40
N ALA A 170 -7.90 17.38 -25.35
CA ALA A 170 -9.01 17.65 -24.43
C ALA A 170 -8.65 18.62 -23.27
N ALA A 171 -7.58 19.41 -23.41
CA ALA A 171 -7.14 20.39 -22.41
C ALA A 171 -7.92 21.73 -22.47
N SER A 172 -9.12 21.75 -23.06
CA SER A 172 -9.96 22.95 -23.19
C SER A 172 -11.39 22.80 -22.67
N SER A 173 -11.68 21.75 -21.91
CA SER A 173 -12.88 21.69 -21.06
C SER A 173 -12.45 21.64 -19.61
N SER A 174 -12.95 22.59 -18.84
CA SER A 174 -12.78 22.75 -17.40
C SER A 174 -13.39 21.57 -16.62
N GLU A 175 -12.74 20.42 -16.67
CA GLU A 175 -12.99 19.31 -15.76
C GLU A 175 -11.79 19.22 -14.82
N GLU A 176 -12.07 19.23 -13.51
CA GLU A 176 -11.07 19.05 -12.46
C GLU A 176 -10.20 17.82 -12.78
N PRO A 177 -8.88 17.86 -12.50
CA PRO A 177 -8.04 16.71 -12.74
C PRO A 177 -8.69 15.50 -12.07
N PRO A 178 -8.88 14.37 -12.77
CA PRO A 178 -9.53 13.20 -12.19
C PRO A 178 -8.77 12.85 -10.92
N LYS A 179 -9.49 12.80 -9.78
CA LYS A 179 -8.91 12.35 -8.52
C LYS A 179 -8.29 10.99 -8.80
N LYS A 180 -6.96 10.91 -8.73
CA LYS A 180 -6.25 9.64 -8.91
C LYS A 180 -6.63 8.77 -7.72
N GLU A 181 -7.59 7.88 -7.93
CA GLU A 181 -7.98 6.90 -6.93
C GLU A 181 -6.76 6.03 -6.60
N ALA A 182 -6.56 5.73 -5.31
CA ALA A 182 -5.48 4.88 -4.88
C ALA A 182 -5.72 3.46 -5.45
N PRO A 183 -4.73 2.87 -6.16
CA PRO A 183 -4.92 1.58 -6.84
C PRO A 183 -5.07 0.39 -5.88
N TYR A 184 -4.66 0.56 -4.62
CA TYR A 184 -4.79 -0.44 -3.56
C TYR A 184 -5.12 0.28 -2.25
N THR A 185 -6.23 -0.09 -1.64
CA THR A 185 -6.69 0.48 -0.37
C THR A 185 -6.97 -0.64 0.63
N LEU A 186 -6.68 -0.38 1.90
CA LEU A 186 -6.96 -1.30 3.00
C LEU A 186 -7.96 -0.66 3.96
N VAL A 187 -8.91 -1.47 4.43
CA VAL A 187 -9.86 -1.06 5.47
C VAL A 187 -9.50 -1.78 6.77
N GLY A 188 -9.29 -1.00 7.82
CA GLY A 188 -8.97 -1.48 9.15
C GLY A 188 -10.16 -1.40 10.12
N SER A 189 -10.06 -2.13 11.22
CA SER A 189 -11.00 -2.07 12.34
C SER A 189 -10.25 -2.05 13.67
N ILE A 190 -10.81 -1.34 14.66
CA ILE A 190 -10.29 -1.25 16.03
C ILE A 190 -11.38 -1.50 17.08
N SER A 191 -12.56 -1.99 16.67
CA SER A 191 -13.71 -2.18 17.55
C SER A 191 -13.52 -3.29 18.59
N GLU A 192 -12.56 -4.20 18.37
CA GLU A 192 -12.30 -5.31 19.28
C GLU A 192 -11.42 -4.89 20.47
N PRO A 193 -11.67 -5.45 21.67
CA PRO A 193 -10.80 -5.23 22.83
C PRO A 193 -9.35 -5.64 22.54
N GLY A 194 -8.39 -4.80 22.92
CA GLY A 194 -6.97 -5.00 22.65
C GLY A 194 -6.44 -4.36 21.35
N LEU A 195 -7.33 -3.77 20.55
CA LEU A 195 -7.02 -2.92 19.39
C LEU A 195 -7.19 -1.43 19.73
N GLY A 196 -6.72 -0.53 18.88
CA GLY A 196 -6.64 0.90 19.16
C GLY A 196 -5.23 1.33 19.53
N LEU A 197 -5.09 2.48 20.20
CA LEU A 197 -3.78 3.02 20.55
C LEU A 197 -3.05 2.08 21.51
N LEU A 198 -1.74 1.91 21.33
CA LEU A 198 -0.94 1.07 22.23
C LEU A 198 -0.96 1.60 23.67
N SER A 199 -1.04 2.92 23.84
CA SER A 199 -1.12 3.60 25.13
C SER A 199 -2.35 3.18 25.96
N TRP A 200 -3.46 2.82 25.32
CA TRP A 200 -4.70 2.43 26.01
C TRP A 200 -4.59 1.08 26.73
N TRP A 201 -3.74 0.19 26.23
CA TRP A 201 -3.64 -1.19 26.72
C TRP A 201 -2.39 -1.46 27.56
N THR A 202 -1.47 -0.50 27.59
CA THR A 202 -0.22 -0.65 28.34
C THR A 202 -0.44 -0.14 29.76
N SER A 203 -0.60 -1.06 30.71
CA SER A 203 -0.56 -0.72 32.14
C SER A 203 0.87 -0.32 32.52
N ASN A 204 1.09 0.95 32.86
CA ASN A 204 2.26 1.36 33.63
C ASN A 204 1.99 1.20 35.13
#